data_AF-A0A8J7XLN2-F1
#
_entry.id   AF-A0A8J7XLN2-F1
#
_cell.length_a   1.000
_cell.length_b   1.000
_cell.length_c   1.000
_cell.angle_alpha   90.00
_cell.angle_beta   90.00
_cell.angle_gamma   90.00
#
_symmetry.space_group_name_H-M   'P 1'
#
loop_
_entity.id
_entity.type
_entity.pdbx_description
1 polymer ?
#
loop_
_entity_poly.entity_id
_entity_poly.type
_entity_poly.pdbx_seq_one_letter_code
_entity_poly.pdbx_strand_id
1 'polypeptide(L)'
;MFEVDIPAYTAIQYVVIACLVGLVLTQGRHQKAGNIVASLFKKLFVGLLSIYSIFGYLGDVLSYSRVLALGLATGAIAIVFNNILSMIAGLPYIGLIIAIILFPVLHLFNLIINALGAFIHPGRLQYVEFFTKFLEGGGEDFRPFQFDSKYIKVREHKGKGG
;
A
#
# COMPACT_ATOMS: atom_id res chain seq x y z
N MET A 1 -31.52 10.79 -2.00
CA MET A 1 -31.83 12.10 -1.40
C MET A 1 -30.51 12.69 -0.91
N PHE A 2 -29.76 13.32 -1.81
CA PHE A 2 -28.54 14.05 -1.47
C PHE A 2 -28.83 15.48 -1.93
N GLU A 3 -29.37 16.29 -1.02
CA GLU A 3 -29.55 17.73 -1.25
C GLU A 3 -28.16 18.34 -1.23
N VAL A 4 -27.55 18.45 -2.41
CA VAL A 4 -26.33 19.25 -2.59
C VAL A 4 -26.75 20.70 -2.38
N ASP A 5 -26.36 21.26 -1.24
CA ASP A 5 -26.58 22.65 -0.84
C ASP A 5 -26.39 23.62 -2.02
N ILE A 6 -27.43 24.41 -2.31
CA ILE A 6 -27.44 25.55 -3.26
C ILE A 6 -26.17 26.46 -3.12
N PRO A 7 -25.63 26.74 -1.92
CA PRO A 7 -24.38 27.52 -1.79
C PRO A 7 -23.11 26.78 -2.26
N ALA A 8 -23.07 25.44 -2.26
CA ALA A 8 -21.91 24.68 -2.74
C ALA A 8 -21.77 24.75 -4.26
N TYR A 9 -22.89 24.69 -4.99
CA TYR A 9 -22.91 24.84 -6.44
C TYR A 9 -22.43 26.24 -6.89
N THR A 10 -22.89 27.29 -6.20
CA THR A 10 -22.45 28.66 -6.49
C THR A 10 -20.98 28.88 -6.14
N ALA A 11 -20.47 28.31 -5.04
CA ALA A 11 -19.05 28.38 -4.68
C ALA A 11 -18.15 27.72 -5.74
N ILE A 12 -18.54 26.56 -6.27
CA ILE A 12 -17.81 25.88 -7.34
C ILE A 12 -17.80 26.74 -8.61
N GLN A 13 -18.93 27.37 -8.96
CA GLN A 13 -19.00 28.30 -10.10
C GLN A 13 -18.05 29.49 -9.93
N TYR A 14 -17.99 30.09 -8.73
CA TYR A 14 -17.07 31.20 -8.46
C TYR A 14 -15.59 30.80 -8.54
N VAL A 15 -15.23 29.60 -8.05
CA VAL A 15 -13.85 29.09 -8.17
C VAL A 15 -13.49 28.83 -9.64
N VAL A 16 -14.39 28.23 -10.41
CA VAL A 16 -14.17 27.99 -11.85
C VAL A 16 -14.02 29.31 -12.61
N ILE A 17 -14.83 30.32 -12.30
CA ILE A 17 -14.74 31.66 -12.91
C ILE A 17 -13.44 32.37 -12.49
N ALA A 18 -13.05 32.29 -11.22
CA ALA A 18 -11.79 32.86 -10.73
C ALA A 18 -10.56 32.19 -11.38
N CYS A 19 -10.58 30.87 -11.57
CA CYS A 19 -9.56 30.13 -12.31
C CYS A 19 -9.53 30.54 -13.79
N LEU A 20 -10.69 30.69 -14.44
CA LEU A 20 -10.80 31.16 -15.82
C LEU A 20 -10.22 32.58 -15.98
N VAL A 21 -10.57 33.50 -15.09
CA VAL A 21 -10.09 34.89 -15.09
C VAL A 21 -8.59 34.94 -14.78
N GLY A 22 -8.12 34.21 -13.77
CA GLY A 22 -6.70 34.10 -13.44
C GLY A 22 -5.87 33.58 -14.62
N LEU A 23 -6.37 32.59 -15.36
CA LEU A 23 -5.75 32.07 -16.57
C LEU A 23 -5.87 33.02 -17.78
N VAL A 24 -6.89 33.88 -17.85
CA VAL A 24 -6.98 34.92 -18.90
C VAL A 24 -5.97 36.03 -18.63
N LEU A 25 -5.82 36.45 -17.37
CA LEU A 25 -4.89 37.51 -16.98
C LEU A 25 -3.41 37.08 -17.04
N THR A 26 -3.09 35.82 -16.71
CA THR A 26 -1.69 35.34 -16.72
C THR A 26 -1.18 34.90 -18.09
N GLN A 27 -2.04 34.60 -19.05
CA GLN A 27 -1.65 34.11 -20.39
C GLN A 27 -1.37 35.26 -21.40
N GLY A 28 -1.58 36.52 -21.03
CA GLY A 28 -1.47 37.68 -21.92
C GLY A 28 -0.05 38.17 -22.25
N ARG A 29 1.03 37.57 -21.71
CA ARG A 29 2.40 38.07 -21.92
C ARG A 29 3.33 37.22 -22.78
N HIS A 30 2.93 36.03 -23.23
CA HIS A 30 3.84 35.21 -24.04
C HIS A 30 3.19 34.11 -24.91
N GLN A 31 2.16 34.40 -25.70
CA GLN A 31 1.96 33.68 -26.98
C GLN A 31 0.91 34.34 -27.89
N LYS A 32 1.22 34.31 -29.20
CA LYS A 32 0.51 34.97 -30.29
C LYS A 32 -1.00 34.69 -30.25
N ALA A 33 -1.75 35.80 -30.24
CA ALA A 33 -3.18 35.84 -30.47
C ALA A 33 -3.53 35.15 -31.79
N GLY A 34 -4.43 34.18 -31.72
CA GLY A 34 -5.02 33.55 -32.90
C GLY A 34 -6.33 32.87 -32.55
N ASN A 35 -6.31 31.92 -31.59
CA ASN A 35 -7.48 31.09 -31.31
C ASN A 35 -7.89 31.14 -29.83
N ILE A 36 -8.70 32.13 -29.47
CA ILE A 36 -9.35 32.25 -28.14
C ILE A 36 -10.15 30.98 -27.81
N VAL A 37 -10.79 30.39 -28.82
CA VAL A 37 -11.51 29.11 -28.71
C VAL A 37 -10.56 27.95 -28.37
N ALA A 38 -9.36 27.90 -28.95
CA ALA A 38 -8.36 26.87 -28.63
C ALA A 38 -7.77 27.05 -27.23
N SER A 39 -7.65 28.30 -26.75
CA SER A 39 -7.27 28.59 -25.36
C SER A 39 -8.36 28.15 -24.38
N LEU A 40 -9.63 28.44 -24.67
CA LEU A 40 -10.76 28.00 -23.84
C LEU A 40 -10.90 26.47 -23.82
N PHE A 41 -10.77 25.82 -24.97
CA PHE A 41 -10.81 24.35 -25.07
C PHE A 41 -9.61 23.70 -24.38
N LYS A 42 -8.40 24.26 -24.53
CA LYS A 42 -7.23 23.84 -23.73
C LYS A 42 -7.45 24.04 -22.24
N LYS A 43 -8.09 25.12 -21.80
CA LYS A 43 -8.35 25.40 -20.37
C LYS A 43 -9.37 24.44 -19.77
N LEU A 44 -10.46 24.13 -20.49
CA LEU A 44 -11.42 23.10 -20.06
C LEU A 44 -10.78 21.72 -20.01
N PHE A 45 -9.97 21.38 -21.00
CA PHE A 45 -9.24 20.11 -21.05
C PHE A 45 -8.18 20.02 -19.94
N VAL A 46 -7.41 21.09 -19.70
CA VAL A 46 -6.44 21.17 -18.60
C VAL A 46 -7.12 21.20 -17.24
N GLY A 47 -8.29 21.82 -17.09
CA GLY A 47 -9.10 21.78 -15.87
C GLY A 47 -9.62 20.36 -15.57
N LEU A 48 -10.05 19.64 -16.60
CA LEU A 48 -10.46 18.24 -16.48
C LEU A 48 -9.26 17.32 -16.17
N LEU A 49 -8.11 17.56 -16.83
CA LEU A 49 -6.85 16.87 -16.52
C LEU A 49 -6.32 17.23 -15.12
N SER A 50 -6.60 18.43 -14.62
CA SER A 50 -6.26 18.86 -13.26
C SER A 50 -7.02 18.02 -12.23
N ILE A 51 -8.30 17.75 -12.47
CA ILE A 51 -9.07 16.82 -11.62
C ILE A 51 -8.46 15.41 -11.67
N TYR A 52 -8.06 14.93 -12.85
CA TYR A 52 -7.35 13.65 -12.98
C TYR A 52 -6.01 13.65 -12.22
N SER A 53 -5.27 14.76 -12.24
CA SER A 53 -4.04 14.91 -11.46
C SER A 53 -4.29 14.91 -9.95
N ILE A 54 -5.39 15.49 -9.47
CA ILE A 54 -5.82 15.43 -8.05
C ILE A 54 -6.14 13.99 -7.65
N PHE A 55 -6.81 13.22 -8.51
CA PHE A 55 -7.01 11.78 -8.27
C PHE A 55 -5.69 11.01 -8.19
N GLY A 56 -4.68 11.41 -8.97
CA GLY A 56 -3.31 10.89 -8.86
C GLY A 56 -2.69 11.17 -7.48
N TYR A 57 -2.70 12.43 -7.04
CA TYR A 57 -2.20 12.81 -5.70
C TYR A 57 -2.97 12.14 -4.56
N LEU A 58 -4.30 11.98 -4.70
CA LEU A 58 -5.11 11.21 -3.75
C LEU A 58 -4.71 9.73 -3.75
N GLY A 59 -4.39 9.16 -4.92
CA GLY A 59 -3.86 7.81 -5.04
C GLY A 59 -2.55 7.63 -4.28
N ASP A 60 -1.65 8.61 -4.35
CA ASP A 60 -0.39 8.61 -3.60
C ASP A 60 -0.67 8.63 -2.09
N VAL A 61 -1.51 9.56 -1.61
CA VAL A 61 -1.89 9.64 -0.19
C VAL A 61 -2.55 8.36 0.31
N LEU A 62 -3.47 7.77 -0.46
CA LEU A 62 -4.12 6.50 -0.12
C LEU A 62 -3.13 5.33 -0.08
N SER A 63 -2.12 5.33 -0.95
CA SER A 63 -1.06 4.32 -0.94
C SER A 63 -0.24 4.37 0.36
N TYR A 64 0.12 5.57 0.82
CA TYR A 64 0.84 5.78 2.09
C TYR A 64 -0.07 5.64 3.32
N SER A 65 -1.38 5.89 3.19
CA SER A 65 -2.37 5.75 4.25
C SER A 65 -2.41 4.35 4.84
N ARG A 66 -1.97 3.32 4.12
CA ARG A 66 -1.87 1.94 4.61
C ARG A 66 -0.93 1.81 5.81
N VAL A 67 0.28 2.37 5.71
CA VAL A 67 1.28 2.32 6.79
C VAL A 67 0.84 3.22 7.95
N LEU A 68 0.27 4.38 7.63
CA LEU A 68 -0.34 5.26 8.63
C LEU A 68 -1.48 4.56 9.39
N ALA A 69 -2.38 3.88 8.69
CA ALA A 69 -3.51 3.16 9.29
C ALA A 69 -3.05 2.03 10.21
N LEU A 70 -2.01 1.30 9.82
CA LEU A 70 -1.37 0.31 10.69
C LEU A 70 -0.87 0.97 11.98
N GLY A 71 -0.18 2.12 11.91
CA GLY A 71 0.29 2.87 13.08
C GLY A 71 -0.82 3.45 13.98
N LEU A 72 -1.88 3.98 13.37
CA LEU A 72 -3.06 4.47 14.09
C LEU A 72 -3.80 3.33 14.81
N ALA A 73 -3.90 2.16 14.18
CA ALA A 73 -4.51 0.98 14.79
C ALA A 73 -3.74 0.53 16.04
N THR A 74 -2.40 0.49 15.99
CA THR A 74 -1.57 0.17 17.17
C THR A 74 -1.76 1.17 18.30
N GLY A 75 -1.80 2.46 17.96
CA GLY A 75 -2.03 3.53 18.92
C GLY A 75 -3.41 3.41 19.60
N ALA A 76 -4.45 3.13 18.82
CA ALA A 76 -5.80 2.91 19.35
C ALA A 76 -5.86 1.68 20.28
N ILE A 77 -5.24 0.56 19.89
CA ILE A 77 -5.17 -0.64 20.74
C ILE A 77 -4.40 -0.35 22.03
N ALA A 78 -3.30 0.41 21.98
CA ALA A 78 -2.53 0.79 23.16
C ALA A 78 -3.37 1.63 24.14
N ILE A 79 -4.19 2.56 23.62
CA ILE A 79 -5.13 3.34 24.45
C ILE A 79 -6.16 2.42 25.11
N VAL A 80 -6.76 1.49 24.36
CA VAL A 80 -7.74 0.53 24.90
C VAL A 80 -7.13 -0.35 25.98
N PHE A 81 -5.92 -0.86 25.76
CA PHE A 81 -5.18 -1.65 26.73
C PHE A 81 -4.83 -0.84 27.98
N ASN A 82 -4.41 0.42 27.82
CA ASN A 82 -4.15 1.30 28.96
C ASN A 82 -5.42 1.55 29.78
N ASN A 83 -6.58 1.72 29.14
CA ASN A 83 -7.86 1.88 29.83
C ASN A 83 -8.24 0.61 30.61
N ILE A 84 -8.09 -0.57 30.02
CA ILE A 84 -8.34 -1.86 30.69
C ILE A 84 -7.40 -2.03 31.89
N LEU A 85 -6.11 -1.72 31.72
CA LEU A 85 -5.14 -1.79 32.81
C LEU A 85 -5.44 -0.79 33.93
N SER A 86 -5.86 0.42 33.60
CA SER A 86 -6.26 1.43 34.59
C SER A 86 -7.48 0.99 35.40
N MET A 87 -8.45 0.31 34.76
CA MET A 87 -9.60 -0.26 35.47
C MET A 87 -9.17 -1.42 36.38
N ILE A 88 -8.25 -2.29 35.92
CA ILE A 88 -7.73 -3.40 36.72
C ILE A 88 -6.90 -2.89 37.91
N ALA A 89 -6.09 -1.85 37.70
CA ALA A 89 -5.26 -1.24 38.73
C ALA A 89 -6.08 -0.54 39.84
N GLY A 90 -7.33 -0.15 39.56
CA GLY A 90 -8.26 0.43 40.53
C GLY A 90 -8.82 -0.56 41.56
N LEU A 91 -8.65 -1.88 41.35
CA LEU A 91 -9.06 -2.89 42.32
C LEU A 91 -8.04 -3.01 43.48
N PRO A 92 -8.47 -2.93 44.75
CA PRO A 92 -7.55 -3.02 45.88
C PRO A 92 -6.84 -4.39 45.97
N TYR A 93 -5.65 -4.37 46.56
CA TYR A 93 -4.73 -5.50 46.85
C TYR A 93 -4.05 -6.22 45.69
N ILE A 94 -4.76 -6.60 44.62
CA ILE A 94 -4.19 -7.46 43.55
C ILE A 94 -4.10 -6.77 42.19
N GLY A 95 -4.90 -5.72 41.97
CA GLY A 95 -5.02 -5.05 40.68
C GLY A 95 -3.71 -4.48 40.13
N LEU A 96 -2.90 -3.86 40.99
CA LEU A 96 -1.64 -3.21 40.60
C LEU A 96 -0.56 -4.21 40.16
N ILE A 97 -0.46 -5.35 40.86
CA ILE A 97 0.53 -6.41 40.56
C ILE A 97 0.19 -7.05 39.20
N ILE A 98 -1.09 -7.35 38.98
CA ILE A 98 -1.55 -7.91 37.70
C ILE A 98 -1.34 -6.90 36.56
N ALA A 99 -1.66 -5.62 36.77
CA ALA A 99 -1.49 -4.59 35.76
C ALA A 99 -0.02 -4.42 35.33
N ILE A 100 0.94 -4.45 36.27
CA ILE A 100 2.38 -4.38 35.97
C ILE A 100 2.86 -5.54 35.11
N ILE A 101 2.36 -6.76 35.35
CA ILE A 101 2.74 -7.94 34.56
C ILE A 101 2.05 -7.91 33.19
N LEU A 102 0.78 -7.53 33.13
CA LEU A 102 0.02 -7.47 31.88
C LEU A 102 0.50 -6.35 30.95
N PHE A 103 1.00 -5.23 31.49
CA PHE A 103 1.42 -4.07 30.70
C PHE A 103 2.43 -4.41 29.59
N PRO A 104 3.58 -5.04 29.87
CA PRO A 104 4.53 -5.42 28.83
C PRO A 104 4.00 -6.53 27.92
N VAL A 105 3.20 -7.47 28.45
CA VAL A 105 2.62 -8.56 27.65
C VAL A 105 1.64 -8.01 26.61
N LEU A 106 0.73 -7.11 27.00
CA LEU A 106 -0.24 -6.49 26.10
C LEU A 106 0.45 -5.59 25.06
N HIS A 107 1.47 -4.82 25.45
CA HIS A 107 2.22 -3.99 24.50
C HIS A 107 3.05 -4.82 23.52
N LEU A 108 3.66 -5.91 23.99
CA LEU A 108 4.40 -6.84 23.13
C LEU A 108 3.46 -7.56 22.14
N PHE A 109 2.28 -7.99 22.60
CA PHE A 109 1.27 -8.57 21.73
C PHE A 109 0.77 -7.59 20.66
N ASN A 110 0.55 -6.33 21.03
CA ASN A 110 0.17 -5.26 20.10
C ASN A 110 1.25 -5.03 19.03
N LEU A 111 2.53 -5.04 19.43
CA LEU A 111 3.68 -4.95 18.52
C LEU A 111 3.71 -6.11 17.52
N ILE A 112 3.49 -7.34 17.99
CA ILE A 112 3.50 -8.55 17.15
C ILE A 112 2.39 -8.48 16.10
N ILE A 113 1.16 -8.15 16.49
CA ILE A 113 0.03 -8.05 15.55
C ILE A 113 0.30 -6.96 14.50
N ASN A 114 0.83 -5.82 14.91
CA ASN A 114 1.17 -4.74 13.99
C ASN A 114 2.26 -5.12 13.00
N ALA A 115 3.32 -5.78 13.47
CA ALA A 115 4.41 -6.26 12.63
C ALA A 115 3.92 -7.33 11.63
N LEU A 116 3.10 -8.28 12.09
CA LEU A 116 2.49 -9.29 11.21
C LEU A 116 1.57 -8.64 10.17
N GLY A 117 0.75 -7.67 10.55
CA GLY A 117 -0.10 -6.92 9.62
C GLY A 117 0.70 -6.13 8.59
N ALA A 118 1.78 -5.46 9.02
CA ALA A 118 2.68 -4.71 8.15
C ALA A 118 3.51 -5.61 7.22
N PHE A 119 3.77 -6.86 7.60
CA PHE A 119 4.49 -7.84 6.79
C PHE A 119 3.60 -8.51 5.75
N ILE A 120 2.39 -8.91 6.13
CA ILE A 120 1.45 -9.63 5.25
C ILE A 120 0.88 -8.71 4.16
N HIS A 121 0.67 -7.42 4.47
CA HIS A 121 0.09 -6.46 3.53
C HIS A 121 0.90 -6.28 2.22
N PRO A 122 2.22 -6.03 2.25
CA PRO A 122 3.04 -6.05 1.05
C PRO A 122 3.31 -7.47 0.54
N GLY A 123 3.39 -8.47 1.43
CA GLY A 123 3.60 -9.87 1.06
C GLY A 123 2.52 -10.43 0.11
N ARG A 124 1.27 -9.98 0.25
CA ARG A 124 0.19 -10.31 -0.69
C ARG A 124 0.48 -9.81 -2.10
N LEU A 125 0.96 -8.57 -2.24
CA LEU A 125 1.31 -8.02 -3.55
C LEU A 125 2.57 -8.68 -4.10
N GLN A 126 3.60 -8.88 -3.28
CA GLN A 126 4.80 -9.60 -3.69
C GLN A 126 4.49 -11.02 -4.18
N TYR A 127 3.65 -11.78 -3.48
CA TYR A 127 3.26 -13.12 -3.91
C TYR A 127 2.63 -13.09 -5.30
N VAL A 128 1.58 -12.29 -5.51
CA VAL A 128 0.88 -12.29 -6.81
C VAL A 128 1.69 -11.61 -7.93
N GLU A 129 2.58 -10.68 -7.60
CA GLU A 129 3.28 -9.87 -8.60
C GLU A 129 4.67 -10.46 -8.95
N PHE A 130 5.34 -11.14 -8.01
CA PHE A 130 6.55 -11.91 -8.30
C PHE A 130 6.25 -13.33 -8.80
N PHE A 131 5.30 -14.08 -8.23
CA PHE A 131 5.09 -15.46 -8.71
C PHE A 131 4.52 -15.50 -10.13
N THR A 132 3.68 -14.55 -10.54
CA THR A 132 3.15 -14.53 -11.91
C THR A 132 4.14 -13.97 -12.95
N LYS A 133 5.21 -13.28 -12.51
CA LYS A 133 6.26 -12.73 -13.40
C LYS A 133 7.55 -13.54 -13.42
N PHE A 134 7.85 -14.31 -12.38
CA PHE A 134 9.09 -15.10 -12.25
C PHE A 134 8.87 -16.62 -12.18
N LEU A 135 7.63 -17.11 -12.00
CA LEU A 135 7.28 -18.49 -12.38
C LEU A 135 6.62 -18.46 -13.76
N GLU A 136 7.42 -18.61 -14.80
CA GLU A 136 6.89 -19.23 -16.02
C GLU A 136 6.44 -20.64 -15.64
N GLY A 137 5.13 -20.89 -15.70
CA GLY A 137 4.53 -22.19 -15.41
C GLY A 137 4.90 -23.24 -16.47
N GLY A 138 6.18 -23.60 -16.54
CA GLY A 138 6.70 -24.50 -17.57
C GLY A 138 8.23 -24.57 -17.69
N GLY A 139 8.99 -24.49 -16.60
CA GLY A 139 10.40 -24.91 -16.63
C GLY A 139 10.49 -26.44 -16.61
N GLU A 140 11.13 -27.06 -17.61
CA GLU A 140 11.50 -28.49 -17.54
C GLU A 140 12.41 -28.71 -16.32
N ASP A 141 12.06 -29.67 -15.47
CA ASP A 141 12.93 -30.11 -14.38
C ASP A 141 14.31 -30.48 -14.95
N PHE A 142 15.35 -29.86 -14.43
CA PHE A 142 16.73 -30.15 -14.83
C PHE A 142 17.03 -31.62 -14.48
N ARG A 143 16.97 -32.49 -15.48
CA ARG A 143 17.43 -33.88 -15.38
C ARG A 143 18.95 -33.88 -15.57
N PRO A 144 19.75 -34.03 -14.49
CA PRO A 144 21.20 -34.11 -14.64
C PRO A 144 21.56 -35.29 -15.54
N PHE A 145 22.63 -35.12 -16.32
CA PHE A 145 23.14 -36.14 -17.23
C PHE A 145 23.61 -37.36 -16.40
N GLN A 146 22.72 -38.33 -16.20
CA GLN A 146 23.08 -39.61 -15.60
C GLN A 146 23.61 -40.51 -16.71
N PHE A 147 24.79 -41.11 -16.50
CA PHE A 147 25.29 -42.14 -17.39
C PHE A 147 24.28 -43.29 -17.40
N ASP A 148 23.72 -43.60 -18.58
CA ASP A 148 22.85 -44.76 -18.75
C ASP A 148 23.72 -46.03 -18.63
N SER A 149 23.83 -46.55 -17.40
CA SER A 149 24.61 -47.76 -17.10
C SER A 149 23.89 -49.04 -17.54
N LYS A 150 22.90 -48.96 -18.43
CA LYS A 150 22.11 -50.13 -18.88
C LYS A 150 22.89 -51.12 -19.74
N TYR A 151 24.10 -50.78 -20.21
CA TYR A 151 24.93 -51.70 -21.01
C TYR A 151 26.40 -51.80 -20.58
N ILE A 152 26.81 -51.17 -19.48
CA ILE A 152 28.17 -51.36 -18.96
C ILE A 152 28.17 -52.57 -18.02
N LYS A 153 28.37 -53.77 -18.59
CA LYS A 153 28.82 -54.92 -17.80
C LYS A 153 30.20 -54.59 -17.26
N VAL A 154 30.27 -54.19 -16.00
CA VAL A 154 31.52 -54.17 -15.24
C VAL A 154 32.05 -55.60 -15.26
N ARG A 155 33.04 -55.85 -16.12
CA ARG A 155 33.81 -57.09 -16.11
C ARG A 155 34.66 -57.05 -14.85
N GLU A 156 34.15 -57.67 -13.79
CA GLU A 156 34.93 -57.98 -12.61
C GLU A 156 36.07 -58.91 -13.06
N HIS A 157 37.29 -58.36 -13.18
CA HIS A 157 38.48 -59.17 -13.39
C HIS A 157 38.77 -59.87 -12.06
N LYS A 158 38.29 -61.11 -11.97
CA LYS A 158 38.55 -62.05 -10.90
C LYS A 158 40.04 -62.41 -10.92
N GLY A 159 40.87 -61.60 -10.26
CA GLY A 159 42.23 -61.96 -9.93
C GLY A 159 42.22 -63.12 -8.94
N LYS A 160 42.39 -64.35 -9.44
CA LYS A 160 42.49 -65.57 -8.64
C LYS A 160 43.92 -66.09 -8.74
N GLY A 161 44.66 -65.95 -7.64
CA GLY A 161 45.64 -66.91 -7.13
C GLY A 161 46.95 -67.09 -7.90
N GLY A 162 48.05 -66.86 -7.18
CA GLY A 162 49.42 -67.19 -7.55
C GLY A 162 50.39 -66.53 -6.60
#